data_AF-A0A975FTK3-F1
#
_entry.id   AF-A0A975FTK3-F1
#
_cell.length_a   1.000
_cell.length_b   1.000
_cell.length_c   1.000
_cell.angle_alpha   90.00
_cell.angle_beta   90.00
_cell.angle_gamma   90.00
#
_symmetry.space_group_name_H-M   'P 1'
#
loop_
_entity.id
_entity.type
_entity.pdbx_description
1 polymer ?
#
loop_
_entity_poly.entity_id
_entity_poly.type
_entity_poly.pdbx_seq_one_letter_code
_entity_poly.pdbx_strand_id
1 'polypeptide(L)'
;MKPLENKSLYNQFIGFLKMPNLFSNSQVFSIPSFETNDFKTIEFDDIDFKALNKHKYLGKRAEYFMKAYLEQNKNYNPIYHSLQIQDDKTTLGELDFLFYDHQENKWIHLELICKFYVFTGKENFNNLDNWIGPNLKDRLDYKIEKLKTHQLQICKKPQTQQLLKKLNIDVASVETKICYKAKLYLPFEFKNFNLNHLNSACVKGKYYNNEVFKKFKFSEMLFYVPQKHEWLCQPETNTQWYDFKKAQNILKPSIKEKRSQMIWRKTKTDEFFEDVVVWW
;
A
#
# COMPACT_ATOMS: atom_id res chain seq x y z
N MET A 1 20.60 -13.49 -16.29
CA MET A 1 19.73 -12.28 -16.28
C MET A 1 18.29 -12.75 -16.27
N LYS A 2 17.50 -12.43 -15.24
CA LYS A 2 16.05 -12.71 -15.25
C LYS A 2 15.38 -11.84 -16.34
N PRO A 3 14.37 -12.33 -17.08
CA PRO A 3 13.68 -11.54 -18.11
C PRO A 3 13.17 -10.20 -17.58
N LEU A 4 13.07 -9.16 -18.43
CA LEU A 4 12.66 -7.80 -18.04
C LEU A 4 11.36 -7.73 -17.22
N GLU A 5 10.40 -8.63 -17.47
CA GLU A 5 9.16 -8.72 -16.69
C GLU A 5 9.39 -9.13 -15.23
N ASN A 6 10.33 -10.05 -14.99
CA ASN A 6 10.72 -10.47 -13.64
C ASN A 6 11.38 -9.31 -12.88
N LYS A 7 12.08 -8.39 -13.59
CA LYS A 7 12.69 -7.20 -12.97
C LYS A 7 11.64 -6.18 -12.53
N SER A 8 10.59 -5.95 -13.33
CA SER A 8 9.51 -5.03 -12.93
C SER A 8 8.73 -5.55 -11.72
N LEU A 9 8.37 -6.83 -11.71
CA LEU A 9 7.68 -7.45 -10.56
C LEU A 9 8.54 -7.46 -9.30
N TYR A 10 9.86 -7.65 -9.45
CA TYR A 10 10.81 -7.53 -8.34
C TYR A 10 10.78 -6.16 -7.71
N ASN A 11 10.86 -5.11 -8.54
CA ASN A 11 10.85 -3.74 -8.04
C ASN A 11 9.54 -3.40 -7.33
N GLN A 12 8.41 -3.95 -7.80
CA GLN A 12 7.11 -3.78 -7.15
C GLN A 12 7.04 -4.52 -5.80
N PHE A 13 7.55 -5.75 -5.73
CA PHE A 13 7.63 -6.53 -4.50
C PHE A 13 8.52 -5.86 -3.46
N ILE A 14 9.77 -5.53 -3.82
CA ILE A 14 10.69 -4.82 -2.93
C ILE A 14 10.13 -3.46 -2.53
N GLY A 15 9.51 -2.75 -3.47
CA GLY A 15 8.85 -1.48 -3.21
C GLY A 15 7.72 -1.59 -2.18
N PHE A 16 6.91 -2.65 -2.25
CA PHE A 16 5.89 -2.98 -1.25
C PHE A 16 6.50 -3.28 0.13
N LEU A 17 7.54 -4.11 0.22
CA LEU A 17 8.17 -4.45 1.49
C LEU A 17 8.83 -3.22 2.16
N LYS A 18 9.47 -2.35 1.36
CA LYS A 18 10.07 -1.10 1.83
C LYS A 18 9.06 0.00 2.13
N MET A 19 7.80 -0.17 1.73
CA MET A 19 6.75 0.80 2.03
C MET A 19 6.57 0.84 3.55
N PRO A 20 6.59 2.02 4.18
CA PRO A 20 6.44 2.11 5.64
C PRO A 20 4.99 1.89 6.05
N ASN A 21 4.80 1.41 7.29
CA ASN A 21 3.49 1.40 7.93
C ASN A 21 3.08 2.83 8.31
N LEU A 22 1.81 3.17 8.05
CA LEU A 22 1.21 4.48 8.30
C LEU A 22 1.19 4.82 9.79
N PHE A 23 1.02 3.81 10.61
CA PHE A 23 1.00 3.92 12.06
C PHE A 23 2.17 3.12 12.60
N SER A 24 3.08 3.79 13.29
CA SER A 24 4.27 3.17 13.89
C SER A 24 4.00 2.61 15.29
N ASN A 25 2.82 2.85 15.89
CA ASN A 25 2.47 2.42 17.24
C ASN A 25 0.96 2.20 17.41
N SER A 26 0.61 1.38 18.40
CA SER A 26 -0.74 0.95 18.79
C SER A 26 -1.75 2.06 19.13
N GLN A 27 -1.41 3.35 19.10
CA GLN A 27 -2.30 4.41 19.59
C GLN A 27 -3.61 4.53 18.79
N VAL A 28 -3.60 4.24 17.48
CA VAL A 28 -4.81 4.39 16.66
C VAL A 28 -5.75 3.19 16.83
N PHE A 29 -5.24 1.97 16.84
CA PHE A 29 -6.04 0.74 16.80
C PHE A 29 -5.96 -0.12 18.07
N SER A 30 -5.09 0.23 19.01
CA SER A 30 -4.76 -0.57 20.20
C SER A 30 -4.33 -2.01 19.88
N ILE A 31 -3.76 -2.24 18.70
CA ILE A 31 -3.23 -3.53 18.24
C ILE A 31 -1.80 -3.34 17.68
N PRO A 32 -0.97 -4.40 17.70
CA PRO A 32 0.38 -4.33 17.16
C PRO A 32 0.37 -4.20 15.63
N SER A 33 1.37 -3.48 15.12
CA SER A 33 1.64 -3.43 13.68
C SER A 33 2.52 -4.61 13.26
N PHE A 34 2.23 -5.18 12.10
CA PHE A 34 3.07 -6.19 11.48
C PHE A 34 4.05 -5.51 10.52
N GLU A 35 5.33 -5.70 10.79
CA GLU A 35 6.43 -5.12 10.02
C GLU A 35 6.99 -6.14 9.03
N THR A 36 7.53 -5.64 7.92
CA THR A 36 8.14 -6.47 6.86
C THR A 36 9.64 -6.21 6.76
N ASN A 37 10.32 -6.02 7.89
CA ASN A 37 11.67 -5.45 7.96
C ASN A 37 12.80 -6.48 7.82
N ASP A 38 12.50 -7.77 7.94
CA ASP A 38 13.46 -8.88 7.81
C ASP A 38 13.68 -9.31 6.34
N PHE A 39 13.10 -8.58 5.38
CA PHE A 39 13.13 -8.92 3.94
C PHE A 39 14.51 -9.06 3.29
N LYS A 40 15.61 -8.73 3.99
CA LYS A 40 16.98 -8.88 3.47
C LYS A 40 17.35 -10.34 3.19
N THR A 41 16.62 -11.30 3.76
CA THR A 41 16.82 -12.74 3.58
C THR A 41 15.90 -13.39 2.54
N ILE A 42 15.14 -12.60 1.79
CA ILE A 42 14.08 -13.08 0.88
C ILE A 42 14.65 -13.37 -0.50
N GLU A 43 14.65 -14.66 -0.88
CA GLU A 43 15.03 -15.11 -2.22
C GLU A 43 13.84 -14.93 -3.19
N PHE A 44 14.08 -14.21 -4.29
CA PHE A 44 13.02 -13.82 -5.23
C PHE A 44 12.65 -14.90 -6.26
N ASP A 45 13.11 -16.14 -6.08
CA ASP A 45 12.98 -17.19 -7.10
C ASP A 45 11.67 -17.99 -7.01
N ASP A 46 10.97 -17.94 -5.88
CA ASP A 46 9.79 -18.80 -5.61
C ASP A 46 8.42 -18.09 -5.72
N ILE A 47 8.37 -16.88 -6.26
CA ILE A 47 7.09 -16.14 -6.38
C ILE A 47 6.33 -16.61 -7.63
N ASP A 48 5.07 -17.04 -7.47
CA ASP A 48 4.18 -17.35 -8.61
C ASP A 48 3.80 -16.08 -9.39
N PHE A 49 4.67 -15.69 -10.31
CA PHE A 49 4.47 -14.53 -11.19
C PHE A 49 3.26 -14.66 -12.11
N LYS A 50 2.83 -15.89 -12.45
CA LYS A 50 1.65 -16.10 -13.31
C LYS A 50 0.37 -15.70 -12.58
N ALA A 51 0.28 -15.94 -11.28
CA ALA A 51 -0.83 -15.45 -10.47
C ALA A 51 -0.81 -13.91 -10.37
N LEU A 52 0.35 -13.30 -10.12
CA LEU A 52 0.51 -11.84 -9.99
C LEU A 52 0.16 -11.05 -11.26
N ASN A 53 0.51 -11.57 -12.45
CA ASN A 53 0.24 -10.89 -13.71
C ASN A 53 -1.26 -10.78 -14.06
N LYS A 54 -2.11 -11.62 -13.46
CA LYS A 54 -3.57 -11.55 -13.64
C LYS A 54 -4.22 -10.43 -12.83
N HIS A 55 -3.55 -9.93 -11.79
CA HIS A 55 -4.13 -8.96 -10.85
C HIS A 55 -3.67 -7.53 -11.17
N LYS A 56 -4.61 -6.71 -11.64
CA LYS A 56 -4.34 -5.32 -12.05
C LYS A 56 -4.47 -4.32 -10.88
N TYR A 57 -5.17 -4.69 -9.81
CA TYR A 57 -5.41 -3.80 -8.67
C TYR A 57 -4.29 -3.89 -7.64
N LEU A 58 -3.85 -2.72 -7.15
CA LEU A 58 -2.75 -2.63 -6.17
C LEU A 58 -3.03 -3.37 -4.87
N GLY A 59 -4.27 -3.34 -4.36
CA GLY A 59 -4.63 -4.06 -3.14
C GLY A 59 -4.40 -5.56 -3.27
N LYS A 60 -4.93 -6.18 -4.33
CA LYS A 60 -4.72 -7.61 -4.56
C LYS A 60 -3.25 -7.95 -4.80
N ARG A 61 -2.50 -7.09 -5.50
CA ARG A 61 -1.05 -7.26 -5.67
C ARG A 61 -0.30 -7.22 -4.34
N ALA A 62 -0.66 -6.29 -3.45
CA ALA A 62 -0.09 -6.21 -2.11
C ALA A 62 -0.37 -7.49 -1.30
N GLU A 63 -1.57 -8.07 -1.40
CA GLU A 63 -1.86 -9.37 -0.78
C GLU A 63 -0.95 -10.48 -1.32
N TYR A 64 -0.80 -10.63 -2.65
CA TYR A 64 0.10 -11.65 -3.18
C TYR A 64 1.57 -11.41 -2.79
N PHE A 65 2.00 -10.16 -2.70
CA PHE A 65 3.33 -9.82 -2.19
C PHE A 65 3.48 -10.16 -0.71
N MET A 66 2.48 -9.89 0.12
CA MET A 66 2.49 -10.30 1.53
C MET A 66 2.48 -11.83 1.66
N LYS A 67 1.69 -12.53 0.87
CA LYS A 67 1.69 -14.00 0.82
C LYS A 67 3.09 -14.54 0.52
N ALA A 68 3.72 -14.03 -0.54
CA ALA A 68 5.07 -14.42 -0.91
C ALA A 68 6.09 -14.12 0.20
N TYR A 69 5.96 -12.97 0.87
CA TYR A 69 6.80 -12.62 2.02
C TYR A 69 6.62 -13.62 3.18
N LEU A 70 5.37 -13.96 3.53
CA LEU A 70 5.08 -14.89 4.63
C LEU A 70 5.58 -16.31 4.33
N GLU A 71 5.37 -16.81 3.11
CA GLU A 71 5.75 -18.16 2.71
C GLU A 71 7.28 -18.39 2.70
N GLN A 72 8.07 -17.32 2.56
CA GLN A 72 9.53 -17.42 2.62
C GLN A 72 10.07 -17.47 4.04
N ASN A 73 9.32 -16.99 5.02
CA ASN A 73 9.72 -17.07 6.41
C ASN A 73 9.28 -18.41 6.99
N LYS A 74 10.22 -19.32 7.22
CA LYS A 74 9.96 -20.67 7.76
C LYS A 74 9.29 -20.66 9.13
N ASN A 75 9.34 -19.55 9.87
CA ASN A 75 8.64 -19.42 11.15
C ASN A 75 7.13 -19.22 10.99
N TYR A 76 6.65 -18.93 9.78
CA TYR A 76 5.23 -18.73 9.51
C TYR A 76 4.67 -19.95 8.80
N ASN A 77 4.11 -20.88 9.56
CA ASN A 77 3.41 -22.03 9.00
C ASN A 77 2.48 -22.71 10.03
N PRO A 78 1.28 -23.18 9.63
CA PRO A 78 0.69 -23.04 8.30
C PRO A 78 0.22 -21.60 8.02
N ILE A 79 -0.01 -21.27 6.74
CA ILE A 79 -0.51 -19.96 6.27
C ILE A 79 -1.81 -20.17 5.50
N TYR A 80 -2.86 -19.47 5.90
CA TYR A 80 -4.10 -19.28 5.14
C TYR A 80 -4.14 -17.85 4.62
N HIS A 81 -4.59 -17.67 3.38
CA HIS A 81 -4.79 -16.36 2.78
C HIS A 81 -6.18 -16.29 2.14
N SER A 82 -6.80 -15.11 2.16
CA SER A 82 -8.13 -14.87 1.63
C SER A 82 -9.21 -15.85 2.14
N LEU A 83 -9.23 -16.08 3.45
CA LEU A 83 -10.17 -17.02 4.08
C LEU A 83 -11.55 -16.37 4.20
N GLN A 84 -12.48 -16.76 3.33
CA GLN A 84 -13.84 -16.21 3.32
C GLN A 84 -14.65 -16.64 4.54
N ILE A 85 -15.32 -15.66 5.16
CA ILE A 85 -16.28 -15.88 6.23
C ILE A 85 -17.68 -15.83 5.64
N GLN A 86 -18.37 -16.97 5.66
CA GLN A 86 -19.69 -17.13 5.07
C GLN A 86 -20.75 -17.39 6.15
N ASP A 87 -21.96 -16.93 5.88
CA ASP A 87 -23.20 -17.21 6.60
C ASP A 87 -24.20 -17.73 5.58
N ASP A 88 -24.32 -19.05 5.51
CA ASP A 88 -24.96 -19.78 4.41
C ASP A 88 -24.48 -19.34 3.02
N LYS A 89 -25.30 -18.58 2.29
CA LYS A 89 -25.00 -18.07 0.94
C LYS A 89 -24.41 -16.66 0.92
N THR A 90 -24.27 -16.03 2.08
CA THR A 90 -23.84 -14.63 2.22
C THR A 90 -22.39 -14.54 2.68
N THR A 91 -21.56 -13.77 1.99
CA THR A 91 -20.20 -13.48 2.45
C THR A 91 -20.23 -12.34 3.47
N LEU A 92 -19.86 -12.61 4.71
CA LEU A 92 -19.81 -11.63 5.80
C LEU A 92 -18.50 -10.84 5.85
N GLY A 93 -17.46 -11.34 5.18
CA GLY A 93 -16.11 -10.77 5.15
C GLY A 93 -15.06 -11.82 4.79
N GLU A 94 -13.81 -11.47 4.99
CA GLU A 94 -12.63 -12.28 4.68
C GLU A 94 -11.56 -12.01 5.75
N LEU A 95 -10.79 -13.03 6.14
CA LEU A 95 -9.49 -12.83 6.80
C LEU A 95 -8.44 -12.75 5.68
N ASP A 96 -7.76 -11.61 5.57
CA ASP A 96 -6.71 -11.44 4.55
C ASP A 96 -5.63 -12.51 4.72
N PHE A 97 -5.14 -12.67 5.96
CA PHE A 97 -4.15 -13.68 6.34
C PHE A 97 -4.43 -14.25 7.73
N LEU A 98 -4.21 -15.55 7.88
CA LEU A 98 -4.18 -16.25 9.15
C LEU A 98 -3.02 -17.23 9.13
N PHE A 99 -2.02 -17.06 10.00
CA PHE A 99 -0.85 -17.93 10.03
C PHE A 99 -0.37 -18.16 11.45
N TYR A 100 0.39 -19.23 11.66
CA TYR A 100 1.00 -19.50 12.95
C TYR A 100 2.44 -19.02 12.96
N ASP A 101 2.78 -18.20 13.96
CA ASP A 101 4.14 -17.71 14.21
C ASP A 101 4.80 -18.60 15.26
N HIS A 102 5.78 -19.40 14.82
CA HIS A 102 6.53 -20.33 15.68
C HIS A 102 7.50 -19.62 16.64
N GLN A 103 7.89 -18.37 16.37
CA GLN A 103 8.74 -17.61 17.29
C GLN A 103 7.93 -17.04 18.45
N GLU A 104 6.73 -16.51 18.15
CA GLU A 104 5.82 -15.98 19.18
C GLU A 104 4.92 -17.06 19.81
N ASN A 105 4.87 -18.26 19.22
CA ASN A 105 4.02 -19.38 19.62
C ASN A 105 2.51 -19.01 19.62
N LYS A 106 2.06 -18.32 18.57
CA LYS A 106 0.68 -17.79 18.46
C LYS A 106 0.14 -17.84 17.04
N TRP A 107 -1.18 -17.89 16.94
CA TRP A 107 -1.88 -17.61 15.69
C TRP A 107 -1.98 -16.10 15.47
N ILE A 108 -1.66 -15.65 14.27
CA ILE A 108 -1.75 -14.26 13.84
C ILE A 108 -2.84 -14.15 12.78
N HIS A 109 -3.88 -13.38 13.08
CA HIS A 109 -4.75 -12.80 12.05
C HIS A 109 -4.14 -11.47 11.62
N LEU A 110 -3.77 -11.37 10.34
CA LEU A 110 -3.15 -10.17 9.79
C LEU A 110 -4.10 -9.52 8.78
N GLU A 111 -4.57 -8.30 9.11
CA GLU A 111 -5.29 -7.43 8.18
C GLU A 111 -4.28 -6.58 7.40
N LEU A 112 -4.36 -6.60 6.06
CA LEU A 112 -3.43 -5.91 5.16
C LEU A 112 -4.10 -4.71 4.49
N ILE A 113 -3.43 -3.56 4.55
CA ILE A 113 -3.89 -2.34 3.88
C ILE A 113 -2.75 -1.76 3.06
N CYS A 114 -3.04 -1.42 1.81
CA CYS A 114 -2.14 -0.67 0.93
C CYS A 114 -2.87 0.53 0.35
N LYS A 115 -2.53 1.75 0.78
CA LYS A 115 -3.24 2.98 0.39
C LYS A 115 -2.31 4.12 0.00
N PHE A 116 -2.87 5.08 -0.73
CA PHE A 116 -2.21 6.29 -1.18
C PHE A 116 -3.12 7.45 -0.83
N TYR A 117 -2.60 8.47 -0.15
CA TYR A 117 -3.38 9.61 0.31
C TYR A 117 -2.71 10.92 -0.08
N VAL A 118 -3.51 11.89 -0.49
CA VAL A 118 -3.12 13.30 -0.62
C VAL A 118 -3.75 14.08 0.53
N PHE A 119 -3.05 15.08 1.04
CA PHE A 119 -3.55 15.93 2.11
C PHE A 119 -4.24 17.18 1.55
N THR A 120 -5.52 17.41 1.88
CA THR A 120 -6.29 18.57 1.37
C THR A 120 -6.59 19.63 2.43
N GLY A 121 -6.05 19.46 3.64
CA GLY A 121 -6.19 20.44 4.70
C GLY A 121 -5.29 21.67 4.47
N LYS A 122 -5.52 22.72 5.27
CA LYS A 122 -4.74 23.97 5.21
C LYS A 122 -3.48 23.93 6.07
N GLU A 123 -3.57 23.49 7.33
CA GLU A 123 -2.43 23.50 8.27
C GLU A 123 -2.51 22.39 9.32
N ASN A 124 -3.71 21.93 9.67
CA ASN A 124 -3.91 20.89 10.68
C ASN A 124 -3.84 19.48 10.07
N PHE A 125 -2.64 18.89 10.06
CA PHE A 125 -2.39 17.53 9.59
C PHE A 125 -2.97 16.42 10.48
N ASN A 126 -3.42 16.77 11.69
CA ASN A 126 -3.99 15.81 12.64
C ASN A 126 -5.42 15.43 12.31
N ASN A 127 -6.13 16.23 11.50
CA ASN A 127 -7.48 15.88 11.08
C ASN A 127 -7.41 14.85 9.95
N LEU A 128 -7.83 13.61 10.26
CA LEU A 128 -7.68 12.46 9.38
C LEU A 128 -8.62 12.49 8.17
N ASP A 129 -9.69 13.30 8.22
CA ASP A 129 -10.62 13.52 7.09
C ASP A 129 -9.95 14.25 5.90
N ASN A 130 -8.87 14.98 6.15
CA ASN A 130 -8.10 15.71 5.15
C ASN A 130 -7.18 14.79 4.34
N TRP A 131 -7.06 13.51 4.69
CA TRP A 131 -6.27 12.54 3.96
C TRP A 131 -7.17 11.73 3.04
N ILE A 132 -7.17 12.11 1.76
CA ILE A 132 -8.07 11.56 0.75
C ILE A 132 -7.30 10.80 -0.32
N GLY A 133 -7.89 9.75 -0.87
CA GLY A 133 -7.31 9.05 -2.01
C GLY A 133 -7.20 10.01 -3.20
N PRO A 134 -6.15 9.90 -4.05
CA PRO A 134 -5.97 10.79 -5.20
C PRO A 134 -7.20 10.92 -6.11
N ASN A 135 -8.03 9.88 -6.18
CA ASN A 135 -9.25 9.82 -7.00
C ASN A 135 -10.54 10.14 -6.23
N LEU A 136 -10.46 10.68 -5.01
CA LEU A 136 -11.60 11.04 -4.15
C LEU A 136 -12.51 9.85 -3.73
N LYS A 137 -12.06 8.62 -3.93
CA LYS A 137 -12.81 7.39 -3.59
C LYS A 137 -12.48 6.82 -2.22
N ASP A 138 -11.42 7.32 -1.60
CA ASP A 138 -10.93 6.85 -0.32
C ASP A 138 -10.79 8.05 0.63
N ARG A 139 -11.11 7.83 1.91
CA ARG A 139 -10.77 8.75 3.00
C ARG A 139 -10.16 7.96 4.15
N LEU A 140 -9.13 8.52 4.78
CA LEU A 140 -8.39 7.83 5.84
C LEU A 140 -9.26 7.60 7.08
N ASP A 141 -10.03 8.60 7.51
CA ASP A 141 -10.96 8.52 8.63
C ASP A 141 -11.99 7.39 8.45
N TYR A 142 -12.67 7.32 7.30
CA TYR A 142 -13.62 6.25 6.99
C TYR A 142 -12.97 4.86 6.94
N LYS A 143 -11.73 4.76 6.43
CA LYS A 143 -11.01 3.48 6.44
C LYS A 143 -10.65 3.05 7.86
N ILE A 144 -10.23 3.99 8.72
CA ILE A 144 -9.93 3.70 10.14
C ILE A 144 -11.20 3.26 10.86
N GLU A 145 -12.32 3.95 10.66
CA GLU A 145 -13.60 3.56 11.26
C GLU A 145 -14.00 2.15 10.83
N LYS A 146 -13.99 1.87 9.52
CA LYS A 146 -14.31 0.53 8.97
C LYS A 146 -13.40 -0.57 9.51
N LEU A 147 -12.11 -0.28 9.68
CA LEU A 147 -11.17 -1.21 10.29
C LEU A 147 -11.59 -1.52 11.73
N LYS A 148 -11.84 -0.49 12.55
CA LYS A 148 -12.19 -0.63 13.97
C LYS A 148 -13.52 -1.34 14.20
N THR A 149 -14.56 -0.99 13.43
CA THR A 149 -15.93 -1.46 13.65
C THR A 149 -16.23 -2.79 12.98
N HIS A 150 -15.48 -3.16 11.93
CA HIS A 150 -15.75 -4.38 11.16
C HIS A 150 -14.54 -5.30 11.05
N GLN A 151 -13.47 -4.87 10.37
CA GLN A 151 -12.42 -5.79 9.91
C GLN A 151 -11.59 -6.33 11.08
N LEU A 152 -11.21 -5.49 12.04
CA LEU A 152 -10.46 -5.91 13.23
C LEU A 152 -11.32 -6.67 14.25
N GLN A 153 -12.65 -6.64 14.11
CA GLN A 153 -13.57 -7.41 14.97
C GLN A 153 -13.98 -8.75 14.32
N ILE A 154 -13.53 -9.04 13.10
CA ILE A 154 -14.04 -10.17 12.32
C ILE A 154 -13.80 -11.52 13.02
N CYS A 155 -12.69 -11.69 13.74
CA CYS A 155 -12.39 -12.89 14.53
C CYS A 155 -13.37 -13.12 15.70
N LYS A 156 -14.07 -12.07 16.14
CA LYS A 156 -15.07 -12.16 17.23
C LYS A 156 -16.44 -12.60 16.73
N LYS A 157 -16.68 -12.61 15.42
CA LYS A 157 -17.97 -13.05 14.87
C LYS A 157 -18.17 -14.56 15.06
N PRO A 158 -19.38 -15.04 15.39
CA PRO A 158 -19.65 -16.47 15.59
C PRO A 158 -19.25 -17.35 14.40
N GLN A 159 -19.52 -16.90 13.17
CA GLN A 159 -19.18 -17.62 11.94
C GLN A 159 -17.66 -17.80 11.81
N THR A 160 -16.88 -16.76 12.11
CA THR A 160 -15.42 -16.84 12.11
C THR A 160 -14.92 -17.79 13.19
N GLN A 161 -15.48 -17.74 14.40
CA GLN A 161 -15.11 -18.65 15.48
C GLN A 161 -15.41 -20.12 15.14
N GLN A 162 -16.53 -20.39 14.48
CA GLN A 162 -16.84 -21.74 13.98
C GLN A 162 -15.85 -22.19 12.91
N LEU A 163 -15.48 -21.31 11.98
CA LEU A 163 -14.47 -21.61 10.97
C LEU A 163 -13.11 -21.92 11.60
N LEU A 164 -12.65 -21.11 12.55
CA LEU A 164 -11.39 -21.33 13.27
C LEU A 164 -11.40 -22.67 14.03
N LYS A 165 -12.51 -23.01 14.69
CA LYS A 165 -12.67 -24.32 15.35
C LYS A 165 -12.59 -25.49 14.36
N LYS A 166 -13.18 -25.38 13.16
CA LYS A 166 -13.07 -26.40 12.10
C LYS A 166 -11.64 -26.59 11.61
N LEU A 167 -10.81 -25.54 11.69
CA LEU A 167 -9.38 -25.59 11.40
C LEU A 167 -8.53 -26.05 12.60
N ASN A 168 -9.15 -26.46 13.71
CA ASN A 168 -8.50 -26.79 14.99
C ASN A 168 -7.68 -25.63 15.57
N ILE A 169 -8.15 -24.40 15.38
CA ILE A 169 -7.52 -23.18 15.90
C ILE A 169 -8.32 -22.69 17.11
N ASP A 170 -7.64 -22.54 18.25
CA ASP A 170 -8.22 -21.88 19.41
C ASP A 170 -8.36 -20.37 19.14
N VAL A 171 -9.60 -19.88 19.15
CA VAL A 171 -9.93 -18.46 18.94
C VAL A 171 -9.22 -17.56 19.96
N ALA A 172 -9.07 -18.02 21.21
CA ALA A 172 -8.42 -17.23 22.26
C ALA A 172 -6.91 -17.04 22.01
N SER A 173 -6.30 -17.92 21.21
CA SER A 173 -4.89 -17.85 20.83
C SER A 173 -4.60 -16.93 19.64
N VAL A 174 -5.65 -16.45 18.94
CA VAL A 174 -5.49 -15.61 17.74
C VAL A 174 -5.25 -14.15 18.13
N GLU A 175 -4.04 -13.69 17.87
CA GLU A 175 -3.66 -12.29 17.96
C GLU A 175 -3.94 -11.58 16.64
N THR A 176 -4.64 -10.45 16.68
CA THR A 176 -4.87 -9.63 15.48
C THR A 176 -3.77 -8.58 15.35
N LYS A 177 -3.08 -8.58 14.20
CA LYS A 177 -2.09 -7.57 13.80
C LYS A 177 -2.56 -6.84 12.55
N ILE A 178 -2.01 -5.64 12.32
CA ILE A 178 -2.31 -4.83 11.14
C ILE A 178 -1.04 -4.47 10.37
N CYS A 179 -1.04 -4.61 9.05
CA CYS A 179 0.01 -4.09 8.18
C CYS A 179 -0.59 -2.97 7.32
N TYR A 180 -0.49 -1.72 7.77
CA TYR A 180 -1.06 -0.57 7.07
C TYR A 180 0.00 0.17 6.27
N LYS A 181 0.33 -0.34 5.08
CA LYS A 181 1.27 0.30 4.15
C LYS A 181 0.64 1.52 3.50
N ALA A 182 1.29 2.69 3.59
CA ALA A 182 0.78 3.92 2.96
C ALA A 182 1.86 4.84 2.37
N LYS A 183 1.49 5.54 1.29
CA LYS A 183 2.24 6.68 0.75
C LYS A 183 1.39 7.94 0.88
N LEU A 184 1.98 8.98 1.44
CA LEU A 184 1.37 10.28 1.72
C LEU A 184 1.98 11.34 0.80
N TYR A 185 1.13 12.19 0.25
CA TYR A 185 1.52 13.30 -0.60
C TYR A 185 0.95 14.61 -0.06
N LEU A 186 1.79 15.63 -0.02
CA LEU A 186 1.43 16.95 0.50
C LEU A 186 1.15 17.93 -0.66
N PRO A 187 0.35 18.97 -0.46
CA PRO A 187 0.28 20.09 -1.40
C PRO A 187 1.69 20.59 -1.75
N PHE A 188 1.92 20.88 -3.03
CA PHE A 188 3.25 21.28 -3.51
C PHE A 188 3.75 22.57 -2.85
N GLU A 189 2.84 23.42 -2.37
CA GLU A 189 3.14 24.67 -1.68
C GLU A 189 3.69 24.46 -0.26
N PHE A 190 3.43 23.32 0.38
CA PHE A 190 3.88 23.11 1.76
C PHE A 190 5.37 22.87 1.85
N LYS A 191 6.01 23.59 2.76
CA LYS A 191 7.43 23.44 3.09
C LYS A 191 7.66 22.62 4.35
N ASN A 192 6.83 22.83 5.36
CA ASN A 192 6.92 22.19 6.66
C ASN A 192 5.64 21.42 6.96
N PHE A 193 5.77 20.31 7.67
CA PHE A 193 4.65 19.50 8.14
C PHE A 193 5.01 18.88 9.49
N ASN A 194 4.00 18.68 10.34
CA ASN A 194 4.14 17.93 11.57
C ASN A 194 3.01 16.89 11.62
N LEU A 195 3.39 15.62 11.62
CA LEU A 195 2.45 14.50 11.73
C LEU A 195 2.55 13.95 13.15
N ASN A 196 1.59 14.29 14.02
CA ASN A 196 1.63 13.82 15.41
C ASN A 196 1.29 12.32 15.53
N HIS A 197 0.51 11.77 14.59
CA HIS A 197 -0.01 10.39 14.66
C HIS A 197 0.25 9.54 13.41
N LEU A 198 0.82 10.13 12.35
CA LEU A 198 1.14 9.42 11.13
C LEU A 198 2.66 9.32 11.00
N ASN A 199 3.14 8.19 10.52
CA ASN A 199 4.55 7.95 10.29
C ASN A 199 5.07 8.87 9.16
N SER A 200 5.98 9.79 9.51
CA SER A 200 6.59 10.75 8.57
C SER A 200 7.36 10.07 7.42
N ALA A 201 7.85 8.84 7.61
CA ALA A 201 8.48 8.06 6.53
C ALA A 201 7.50 7.74 5.37
N CYS A 202 6.19 7.81 5.63
CA CYS A 202 5.15 7.63 4.61
C CYS A 202 5.03 8.82 3.67
N VAL A 203 5.54 10.00 4.04
CA VAL A 203 5.57 11.17 3.14
C VAL A 203 6.56 10.91 2.02
N LYS A 204 6.05 10.76 0.78
CA LYS A 204 6.88 10.44 -0.39
C LYS A 204 7.13 11.62 -1.31
N GLY A 205 6.21 12.57 -1.35
CA GLY A 205 6.39 13.75 -2.16
C GLY A 205 5.19 14.66 -2.13
N LYS A 206 4.97 15.32 -3.25
CA LYS A 206 3.95 16.34 -3.43
C LYS A 206 2.81 15.85 -4.30
N TYR A 207 1.70 16.56 -4.25
CA TYR A 207 0.70 16.49 -5.30
C TYR A 207 0.43 17.85 -5.91
N TYR A 208 0.01 17.81 -7.17
CA TYR A 208 -0.28 18.97 -8.00
C TYR A 208 -1.69 18.84 -8.57
N ASN A 209 -2.49 19.89 -8.49
CA ASN A 209 -3.64 20.02 -9.38
C ASN A 209 -3.14 20.10 -10.84
N ASN A 210 -3.86 19.49 -11.77
CA ASN A 210 -3.49 19.45 -13.19
C ASN A 210 -3.25 20.84 -13.82
N GLU A 211 -4.02 21.87 -13.46
CA GLU A 211 -3.84 23.24 -13.96
C GLU A 211 -2.54 23.88 -13.46
N VAL A 212 -2.14 23.58 -12.22
CA VAL A 212 -0.83 23.97 -11.69
C VAL A 212 0.26 23.19 -12.41
N PHE A 213 0.11 21.88 -12.52
CA PHE A 213 1.11 21.00 -13.12
C PHE A 213 1.44 21.46 -14.56
N LYS A 214 0.44 21.80 -15.37
CA LYS A 214 0.64 22.29 -16.75
C LYS A 214 1.52 23.54 -16.86
N LYS A 215 1.44 24.43 -15.87
CA LYS A 215 2.12 25.73 -15.86
C LYS A 215 3.50 25.66 -15.21
N PHE A 216 3.80 24.57 -14.53
CA PHE A 216 5.03 24.43 -13.78
C PHE A 216 6.23 24.32 -14.71
N LYS A 217 7.25 25.14 -14.48
CA LYS A 217 8.49 25.11 -15.25
C LYS A 217 9.47 24.16 -14.59
N PHE A 218 9.39 22.88 -14.94
CA PHE A 218 10.39 21.90 -14.55
C PHE A 218 11.58 21.90 -15.52
N SER A 219 12.15 23.07 -15.79
CA SER A 219 13.34 23.15 -16.64
C SER A 219 14.41 22.23 -16.06
N GLU A 220 15.01 21.41 -16.92
CA GLU A 220 16.11 20.48 -16.58
C GLU A 220 15.73 19.21 -15.79
N MET A 221 14.45 18.85 -15.71
CA MET A 221 14.01 17.56 -15.18
C MET A 221 13.54 16.60 -16.26
N LEU A 222 13.69 15.31 -16.00
CA LEU A 222 13.07 14.23 -16.77
C LEU A 222 11.96 13.56 -15.96
N PHE A 223 11.02 12.94 -16.67
CA PHE A 223 9.76 12.44 -16.13
C PHE A 223 9.46 11.02 -16.60
N TYR A 224 8.71 10.30 -15.78
CA TYR A 224 8.07 9.04 -16.15
C TYR A 224 6.67 9.01 -15.56
N VAL A 225 5.72 8.43 -16.29
CA VAL A 225 4.32 8.29 -15.84
C VAL A 225 4.06 6.80 -15.59
N PRO A 226 4.29 6.31 -14.36
CA PRO A 226 4.16 4.89 -14.04
C PRO A 226 2.73 4.38 -14.23
N GLN A 227 2.60 3.17 -14.75
CA GLN A 227 1.34 2.43 -14.73
C GLN A 227 0.91 2.15 -13.29
N LYS A 228 -0.38 1.89 -13.08
CA LYS A 228 -0.94 1.77 -11.72
C LYS A 228 -0.23 0.72 -10.85
N HIS A 229 0.20 -0.40 -11.43
CA HIS A 229 0.93 -1.44 -10.70
C HIS A 229 2.36 -1.02 -10.31
N GLU A 230 2.97 -0.10 -11.04
CA GLU A 230 4.30 0.43 -10.77
C GLU A 230 4.31 1.45 -9.61
N TRP A 231 3.16 1.85 -9.09
CA TRP A 231 3.08 2.80 -7.96
C TRP A 231 3.74 2.29 -6.67
N LEU A 232 4.02 0.99 -6.59
CA LEU A 232 4.78 0.39 -5.49
C LEU A 232 6.29 0.54 -5.68
N CYS A 233 6.78 0.67 -6.91
CA CYS A 233 8.20 0.78 -7.21
C CYS A 233 8.82 2.06 -6.65
N GLN A 234 10.15 2.06 -6.66
CA GLN A 234 10.97 3.25 -6.39
C GLN A 234 11.42 3.88 -7.73
N PRO A 235 11.34 5.21 -7.89
CA PRO A 235 11.74 5.91 -9.12
C PRO A 235 13.15 5.54 -9.63
N GLU A 236 14.09 5.28 -8.73
CA GLU A 236 15.49 4.91 -8.98
C GLU A 236 15.61 3.63 -9.81
N THR A 237 14.60 2.77 -9.76
CA THR A 237 14.60 1.50 -10.51
C THR A 237 14.24 1.67 -11.98
N ASN A 238 13.76 2.86 -12.37
CA ASN A 238 13.28 3.16 -13.70
C ASN A 238 14.41 3.59 -14.64
N THR A 239 14.43 3.02 -15.84
CA THR A 239 15.42 3.34 -16.88
C THR A 239 14.85 4.23 -17.98
N GLN A 240 13.53 4.42 -18.04
CA GLN A 240 12.87 5.19 -19.10
C GLN A 240 12.48 6.58 -18.61
N TRP A 241 13.02 7.61 -19.24
CA TRP A 241 12.79 8.99 -18.83
C TRP A 241 12.46 9.86 -20.04
N TYR A 242 11.53 10.77 -19.85
CA TYR A 242 10.95 11.61 -20.90
C TYR A 242 11.09 13.09 -20.54
N ASP A 243 11.11 13.95 -21.56
CA ASP A 243 10.92 15.37 -21.30
C ASP A 243 9.51 15.66 -20.75
N PHE A 244 9.34 16.86 -20.22
CA PHE A 244 8.09 17.30 -19.63
C PHE A 244 6.91 17.27 -20.63
N LYS A 245 7.15 17.65 -21.88
CA LYS A 245 6.11 17.70 -22.93
C LYS A 245 5.56 16.31 -23.23
N LYS A 246 6.43 15.31 -23.35
CA LYS A 246 6.04 13.91 -23.56
C LYS A 246 5.32 13.36 -22.32
N ALA A 247 5.76 13.70 -21.11
CA ALA A 247 5.07 13.29 -19.88
C ALA A 247 3.64 13.86 -19.80
N GLN A 248 3.45 15.13 -20.14
CA GLN A 248 2.14 15.77 -20.23
C GLN A 248 1.21 15.08 -21.24
N ASN A 249 1.74 14.68 -22.40
CA ASN A 249 0.97 13.95 -23.40
C ASN A 249 0.53 12.56 -22.90
N ILE A 250 1.39 11.84 -22.18
CA ILE A 250 1.07 10.53 -21.57
C ILE A 250 0.02 10.68 -20.45
N LEU A 251 0.11 11.75 -19.66
CA LEU A 251 -0.78 12.03 -18.53
C LEU A 251 -2.20 12.44 -18.96
N LYS A 252 -2.32 13.15 -20.09
CA LYS A 252 -3.55 13.79 -20.56
C LYS A 252 -4.79 12.87 -20.61
N PRO A 253 -4.73 11.63 -21.13
CA PRO A 253 -5.90 10.73 -21.17
C PRO A 253 -6.43 10.39 -19.78
N SER A 254 -5.55 10.04 -18.83
CA SER A 254 -5.94 9.72 -17.45
C SER A 254 -6.65 10.87 -16.77
N ILE A 255 -6.12 12.09 -16.89
CA ILE A 255 -6.75 13.27 -16.31
C ILE A 255 -8.11 13.58 -16.95
N LYS A 256 -8.24 13.44 -18.28
CA LYS A 256 -9.51 13.61 -19.00
C LYS A 256 -10.57 12.61 -18.51
N GLU A 257 -10.15 11.40 -18.16
CA GLU A 257 -11.00 10.34 -17.60
C GLU A 257 -11.17 10.44 -16.08
N LYS A 258 -10.85 11.59 -15.46
CA LYS A 258 -10.91 11.81 -14.00
C LYS A 258 -10.15 10.76 -13.21
N ARG A 259 -8.96 10.40 -13.69
CA ARG A 259 -8.00 9.52 -13.02
C ARG A 259 -6.72 10.27 -12.70
N SER A 260 -6.49 10.46 -11.41
CA SER A 260 -5.25 10.99 -10.85
C SER A 260 -4.12 9.99 -11.04
N GLN A 261 -2.92 10.51 -11.25
CA GLN A 261 -1.82 9.75 -11.80
C GLN A 261 -0.53 10.08 -11.06
N MET A 262 0.20 9.06 -10.64
CA MET A 262 1.56 9.22 -10.13
C MET A 262 2.49 9.63 -11.27
N ILE A 263 3.45 10.49 -10.94
CA ILE A 263 4.56 10.86 -11.79
C ILE A 263 5.86 10.61 -11.02
N TRP A 264 6.87 10.16 -11.73
CA TRP A 264 8.25 10.18 -11.25
C TRP A 264 9.00 11.27 -11.99
N ARG A 265 9.90 11.94 -11.30
CA ARG A 265 10.80 12.92 -11.92
C ARG A 265 12.20 12.79 -11.37
N LYS A 266 13.18 13.20 -12.17
CA LYS A 266 14.57 13.26 -11.74
C LYS A 266 15.30 14.48 -12.26
N THR A 267 16.30 14.94 -11.51
CA THR A 267 17.24 15.99 -11.95
C THR A 267 18.32 15.42 -12.87
N LYS A 268 19.14 16.30 -13.44
CA LYS A 268 20.37 15.93 -14.17
C LYS A 268 21.41 15.25 -13.27
N THR A 269 21.35 15.44 -11.95
CA THR A 269 22.25 14.83 -10.97
C THR A 269 21.67 13.54 -10.36
N ASP A 270 20.65 12.96 -11.00
CA ASP A 270 19.96 11.73 -10.54
C ASP A 270 19.41 11.83 -9.11
N GLU A 271 18.89 13.00 -8.74
CA GLU A 271 17.98 13.11 -7.59
C GLU A 271 16.56 12.76 -8.05
N PHE A 272 15.91 11.81 -7.37
CA PHE A 272 14.63 11.25 -7.78
C PHE A 272 13.48 11.69 -6.87
N PHE A 273 12.30 11.87 -7.46
CA PHE A 273 11.09 12.26 -6.76
C PHE A 273 9.89 11.46 -7.25
N GLU A 274 8.96 11.23 -6.33
CA GLU A 274 7.67 10.62 -6.60
C GLU A 274 6.55 11.58 -6.17
N ASP A 275 5.73 11.99 -7.12
CA ASP A 275 4.64 12.95 -6.90
C ASP A 275 3.34 12.44 -7.52
N VAL A 276 2.23 13.12 -7.26
CA VAL A 276 0.90 12.79 -7.81
C VAL A 276 0.31 14.00 -8.52
N VAL A 277 -0.23 13.81 -9.72
CA VAL A 277 -1.09 14.82 -10.37
C VAL A 277 -2.54 14.41 -10.17
N VAL A 278 -3.32 15.29 -9.55
CA VAL A 278 -4.76 15.11 -9.35
C VAL A 278 -5.56 15.79 -10.45
N TRP A 279 -6.69 15.18 -10.83
CA TRP A 279 -7.56 15.70 -11.90
C TRP A 279 -8.48 16.84 -11.44
N TRP A 280 -8.70 16.96 -10.13
CA TRP A 280 -9.56 17.95 -9.49
C TRP A 280 -8.76 19.15 -9.00
#